data_AF-A0A1F8CS82-F1
#
_entry.id   AF-A0A1F8CS82-F1
#
_cell.length_a   1.000
_cell.length_b   1.000
_cell.length_c   1.000
_cell.angle_alpha   90.00
_cell.angle_beta   90.00
_cell.angle_gamma   90.00
#
_symmetry.space_group_name_H-M   'P 1'
#
loop_
_entity.id
_entity.type
_entity.pdbx_description
1 polymer ?
#
loop_
_entity_poly.entity_id
_entity_poly.type
_entity_poly.pdbx_seq_one_letter_code
_entity_poly.pdbx_strand_id
1 'polypeptide(L)'
;MPVFPITPGEASEQKNQAIPDAVIEAFNELIIQTLSFGRARFTQEKVVELIVAKGIKKGDIFTNNWLDIEPLYEDIGWKVTYDKPGFNETYEATFTFDKKK
;
A
#
# COMPACT_ATOMS: atom_id res chain seq x y z
N MET A 1 30.41 0.15 -11.21
CA MET A 1 29.91 -1.17 -10.75
C MET A 1 29.09 -1.75 -11.89
N PRO A 2 29.30 -3.02 -12.30
CA PRO A 2 28.55 -3.61 -13.40
C PRO A 2 27.08 -3.73 -13.01
N VAL A 3 26.21 -3.11 -13.79
CA VAL A 3 24.75 -3.15 -13.60
C VAL A 3 24.22 -4.46 -14.20
N PHE A 4 24.00 -5.46 -13.36
CA PHE A 4 23.31 -6.68 -13.76
C PHE A 4 21.79 -6.46 -13.71
N PRO A 5 21.01 -7.08 -14.62
CA PRO A 5 19.56 -7.07 -14.50
C PRO A 5 19.19 -7.75 -13.18
N ILE A 6 18.45 -7.01 -12.35
CA ILE A 6 17.91 -7.51 -11.08
C ILE A 6 16.88 -8.60 -11.38
N THR A 7 16.88 -9.64 -10.56
CA THR A 7 15.83 -10.66 -10.65
C THR A 7 14.48 -10.07 -10.27
N PRO A 8 13.35 -10.64 -10.72
CA PRO A 8 12.03 -10.14 -10.34
C PRO A 8 11.80 -10.13 -8.82
N GLY A 9 12.45 -11.05 -8.07
CA GLY A 9 12.45 -11.03 -6.60
C GLY A 9 13.19 -9.83 -6.03
N GLU A 10 14.42 -9.58 -6.47
CA GLU A 10 15.21 -8.41 -6.04
C GLU A 10 14.58 -7.07 -6.48
N ALA A 11 13.82 -7.08 -7.59
CA ALA A 11 13.04 -5.92 -8.03
C ALA A 11 11.88 -5.62 -7.08
N SER A 12 11.20 -6.65 -6.57
CA SER A 12 10.16 -6.50 -5.55
C SER A 12 10.72 -6.05 -4.21
N GLU A 13 11.87 -6.60 -3.79
CA GLU A 13 12.53 -6.21 -2.53
C GLU A 13 13.08 -4.78 -2.59
N GLN A 14 13.72 -4.37 -3.69
CA GLN A 14 14.15 -2.98 -3.88
C GLN A 14 12.97 -2.03 -4.01
N LYS A 15 11.86 -2.44 -4.63
CA LYS A 15 10.63 -1.64 -4.63
C LYS A 15 10.08 -1.47 -3.21
N ASN A 16 10.04 -2.54 -2.42
CA ASN A 16 9.59 -2.47 -1.03
C ASN A 16 10.50 -1.58 -0.17
N GLN A 17 11.82 -1.62 -0.39
CA GLN A 17 12.77 -0.67 0.23
C GLN A 17 12.65 0.76 -0.30
N ALA A 18 12.13 0.93 -1.51
CA ALA A 18 11.87 2.25 -2.10
C ALA A 18 10.54 2.85 -1.64
N ILE A 19 9.70 2.10 -0.92
CA ILE A 19 8.50 2.64 -0.25
C ILE A 19 8.99 3.43 0.98
N PRO A 20 8.72 4.74 1.06
CA PRO A 20 9.11 5.53 2.23
C PRO A 20 8.44 5.00 3.50
N ASP A 21 9.15 5.00 4.63
CA ASP A 21 8.59 4.61 5.93
C ASP A 21 7.30 5.39 6.25
N ALA A 22 7.22 6.65 5.83
CA ALA A 22 6.03 7.49 5.96
C ALA A 22 4.78 6.87 5.33
N VAL A 23 4.91 6.15 4.21
CA VAL A 23 3.79 5.46 3.56
C VAL A 23 3.35 4.27 4.41
N ILE A 24 4.30 3.44 4.85
CA ILE A 24 4.02 2.29 5.71
C ILE A 24 3.39 2.73 7.03
N GLU A 25 3.89 3.80 7.65
CA GLU A 25 3.30 4.41 8.84
C GLU A 25 1.85 4.84 8.61
N ALA A 26 1.55 5.51 7.50
CA ALA A 26 0.19 5.94 7.18
C ALA A 26 -0.77 4.76 7.03
N PHE A 27 -0.33 3.68 6.38
CA PHE A 27 -1.08 2.42 6.30
C PHE A 27 -1.29 1.81 7.69
N ASN A 28 -0.24 1.69 8.51
CA ASN A 28 -0.32 1.15 9.85
C ASN A 28 -1.31 1.94 10.73
N GLU A 29 -1.26 3.27 10.69
CA GLU A 29 -2.22 4.11 11.44
C GLU A 29 -3.66 3.88 10.98
N LEU A 30 -3.90 3.80 9.67
CA LEU A 30 -5.25 3.51 9.15
C LEU A 30 -5.73 2.11 9.49
N ILE A 31 -4.84 1.13 9.43
CA ILE A 31 -5.13 -0.23 9.85
C ILE A 31 -5.56 -0.18 11.31
N ILE A 32 -4.77 0.39 12.21
CA ILE A 32 -5.07 0.46 13.66
C ILE A 32 -6.40 1.19 13.91
N GLN A 33 -6.65 2.31 13.23
CA GLN A 33 -7.88 3.10 13.40
C GLN A 33 -9.13 2.38 12.89
N THR A 34 -9.02 1.60 11.81
CA THR A 34 -10.15 0.90 11.18
C THR A 34 -10.22 -0.58 11.52
N LEU A 35 -9.26 -1.09 12.30
CA LEU A 35 -9.19 -2.49 12.71
C LEU A 35 -10.41 -2.82 13.56
N SER A 36 -11.31 -3.62 12.99
CA SER A 36 -12.51 -4.12 13.65
C SER A 36 -12.59 -5.63 13.46
N PHE A 37 -12.62 -6.39 14.57
CA PHE A 37 -12.69 -7.86 14.57
C PHE A 37 -11.60 -8.56 13.72
N GLY A 38 -10.39 -7.99 13.65
CA GLY A 38 -9.27 -8.59 12.90
C GLY A 38 -9.31 -8.32 11.39
N ARG A 39 -10.17 -7.41 10.94
CA ARG A 39 -10.23 -6.88 9.58
C ARG A 39 -10.12 -5.35 9.64
N ALA A 40 -9.35 -4.75 8.76
CA ALA A 40 -9.30 -3.31 8.57
C ALA A 40 -9.73 -2.97 7.13
N ARG A 41 -10.57 -1.95 6.96
CA ARG A 41 -11.02 -1.50 5.64
C ARG A 41 -11.01 0.02 5.58
N PHE A 42 -10.39 0.56 4.54
CA PHE A 42 -10.31 2.00 4.30
C PHE A 42 -10.20 2.31 2.80
N THR A 43 -10.52 3.55 2.42
CA THR A 43 -10.38 4.03 1.05
C THR A 43 -8.93 4.42 0.76
N GLN A 44 -8.50 4.24 -0.48
CA GLN A 44 -7.23 4.72 -0.99
C GLN A 44 -7.11 6.23 -0.83
N GLU A 45 -8.20 6.98 -1.00
CA GLU A 45 -8.21 8.43 -0.83
C GLU A 45 -7.71 8.82 0.56
N LYS A 46 -8.18 8.13 1.60
CA LYS A 46 -7.78 8.39 2.99
C LYS A 46 -6.31 8.08 3.25
N VAL A 47 -5.78 7.02 2.63
CA VAL A 47 -4.34 6.68 2.65
C VAL A 47 -3.53 7.79 1.99
N VAL A 48 -3.94 8.18 0.78
CA VAL A 48 -3.25 9.22 0.01
C VAL A 48 -3.29 10.54 0.76
N GLU A 49 -4.40 10.90 1.40
CA GLU A 49 -4.52 12.10 2.22
C GLU A 49 -3.52 12.10 3.39
N LEU A 50 -3.39 10.98 4.11
CA LEU A 50 -2.40 10.83 5.19
C LEU A 50 -0.96 10.90 4.69
N ILE A 51 -0.66 10.27 3.56
CA ILE A 51 0.67 10.32 2.93
C ILE A 51 0.99 11.76 2.49
N VAL A 52 0.00 12.46 1.93
CA VAL A 52 0.11 13.89 1.57
C VAL A 52 0.30 14.76 2.80
N ALA A 53 -0.38 14.47 3.91
CA ALA A 53 -0.19 15.15 5.17
C ALA A 53 1.22 14.93 5.76
N LYS A 54 1.83 13.77 5.49
CA LYS A 54 3.24 13.48 5.81
C LYS A 54 4.25 14.15 4.86
N GLY A 55 3.79 14.94 3.88
CA GLY A 55 4.62 15.76 3.00
C GLY A 55 4.93 15.16 1.63
N ILE A 56 4.30 14.03 1.29
CA ILE A 56 4.52 13.34 0.01
C ILE A 56 3.44 13.73 -1.00
N LYS A 57 3.80 14.18 -2.20
CA LYS A 57 2.80 14.53 -3.20
C LYS A 57 2.10 13.30 -3.75
N LYS A 58 0.77 13.39 -3.92
CA LYS A 58 -0.05 12.34 -4.55
C LYS A 58 0.51 11.82 -5.87
N GLY A 59 1.09 12.69 -6.70
CA GLY A 59 1.69 12.31 -7.99
C GLY A 59 2.81 11.30 -7.83
N ASP A 60 3.74 11.57 -6.91
CA ASP A 60 4.87 10.68 -6.62
C ASP A 60 4.42 9.32 -6.08
N ILE A 61 3.31 9.26 -5.33
CA ILE A 61 2.74 8.00 -4.82
C ILE A 61 2.36 7.05 -5.96
N PHE A 62 1.61 7.56 -6.94
CA PHE A 62 1.17 6.76 -8.09
C PHE A 62 2.32 6.48 -9.06
N THR A 63 3.19 7.47 -9.28
CA THR A 63 4.36 7.33 -10.17
C THR A 63 5.35 6.29 -9.66
N ASN A 64 5.63 6.27 -8.36
CA ASN A 64 6.57 5.32 -7.76
C ASN A 64 5.88 4.02 -7.32
N ASN A 65 4.56 3.90 -7.51
CA ASN A 65 3.79 2.71 -7.17
C ASN A 65 3.90 2.33 -5.68
N TRP A 66 3.97 3.33 -4.79
CA TRP A 66 4.13 3.12 -3.33
C TRP A 66 2.89 2.50 -2.65
N LEU A 67 1.80 2.32 -3.39
CA LEU A 67 0.57 1.67 -2.91
C LEU A 67 0.63 0.14 -3.00
N ASP A 68 1.71 -0.41 -3.59
CA ASP A 68 1.93 -1.85 -3.75
C ASP A 68 2.42 -2.48 -2.44
N ILE A 69 1.56 -2.42 -1.41
CA ILE A 69 1.88 -2.94 -0.07
C ILE A 69 1.42 -4.39 0.12
N GLU A 70 0.69 -4.95 -0.84
CA GLU A 70 0.13 -6.31 -0.78
C GLU A 70 1.19 -7.36 -0.42
N PRO A 71 2.31 -7.49 -1.15
CA PRO A 71 3.32 -8.49 -0.82
C PRO A 71 3.98 -8.25 0.54
N LEU A 72 4.16 -6.99 0.95
CA LEU A 72 4.79 -6.62 2.22
C LEU A 72 3.96 -7.08 3.41
N TYR A 73 2.65 -6.84 3.37
CA TYR A 73 1.75 -7.22 4.45
C TYR A 73 1.36 -8.70 4.35
N GLU A 74 1.32 -9.29 3.15
CA GLU A 74 1.07 -10.72 2.96
C GLU A 74 2.18 -11.62 3.51
N ASP A 75 3.43 -11.17 3.46
CA ASP A 75 4.59 -11.87 4.05
C ASP A 75 4.46 -12.00 5.57
N ILE A 76 4.05 -10.93 6.24
CA ILE A 76 3.88 -10.89 7.71
C ILE A 76 2.53 -11.49 8.19
N GLY A 77 1.75 -12.10 7.30
CA GLY A 77 0.52 -12.81 7.66
C GLY A 77 -0.77 -12.00 7.62
N TRP A 78 -0.80 -10.89 6.89
CA TRP A 78 -2.05 -10.27 6.47
C TRP A 78 -2.51 -10.84 5.13
N LYS A 79 -3.78 -10.61 4.80
CA LYS A 79 -4.34 -10.80 3.47
C LYS A 79 -4.83 -9.44 3.03
N VAL A 80 -4.12 -8.83 2.09
CA VAL A 80 -4.52 -7.55 1.52
C VAL A 80 -5.41 -7.83 0.31
N THR A 81 -6.44 -7.02 0.13
CA THR A 81 -7.30 -7.03 -1.05
C THR A 81 -7.53 -5.60 -1.46
N TYR A 82 -6.98 -5.24 -2.61
CA TYR A 82 -7.19 -3.94 -3.23
C TYR A 82 -8.35 -4.03 -4.24
N ASP A 83 -9.42 -3.32 -3.94
CA ASP A 83 -10.58 -3.19 -4.81
C ASP A 83 -10.54 -1.81 -5.47
N LYS A 84 -10.40 -1.77 -6.80
CA LYS A 84 -10.28 -0.53 -7.57
C LYS A 84 -11.49 -0.35 -8.49
N PRO A 85 -12.09 0.85 -8.54
CA PRO A 85 -13.14 1.13 -9.51
C PRO A 85 -12.67 0.93 -10.94
N GLY A 86 -13.54 0.31 -11.74
CA GLY A 86 -13.36 0.25 -13.18
C GLY A 86 -13.43 1.65 -13.82
N PHE A 87 -13.01 1.74 -15.08
CA PHE A 87 -12.97 2.99 -15.87
C PHE A 87 -14.32 3.76 -15.95
N ASN A 88 -15.43 3.12 -15.59
CA ASN A 88 -16.78 3.65 -15.66
C ASN A 88 -17.54 3.58 -14.32
N GLU A 89 -16.84 3.42 -13.20
CA GLU A 89 -17.46 3.29 -11.88
C GLU A 89 -17.01 4.42 -10.95
N THR A 90 -17.96 5.01 -10.23
CA THR A 90 -17.78 6.21 -9.39
C THR A 90 -17.52 5.88 -7.93
N TYR A 91 -17.10 4.66 -7.59
CA TYR A 91 -16.72 4.32 -6.22
C TYR A 91 -15.22 4.50 -5.99
N GLU A 92 -14.85 4.78 -4.75
CA GLU A 92 -13.45 4.97 -4.37
C GLU A 92 -12.73 3.62 -4.29
N ALA A 93 -11.47 3.58 -4.70
CA ALA A 93 -10.64 2.39 -4.48
C ALA A 93 -10.53 2.11 -2.97
N THR A 94 -10.70 0.86 -2.54
CA THR A 94 -10.64 0.47 -1.13
C THR A 94 -9.60 -0.63 -0.90
N PHE A 95 -8.89 -0.51 0.21
CA PHE A 95 -8.02 -1.56 0.71
C PHE A 95 -8.72 -2.28 1.85
N THR A 96 -8.70 -3.61 1.79
CA THR A 96 -9.18 -4.48 2.86
C THR A 96 -8.02 -5.35 3.34
N PHE A 97 -7.69 -5.24 4.62
CA PHE A 97 -6.72 -6.07 5.31
C PHE A 97 -7.47 -7.06 6.18
N ASP A 98 -7.25 -8.35 5.95
CA ASP A 98 -7.83 -9.43 6.73
C ASP A 98 -6.71 -10.24 7.36
N LYS A 99 -6.88 -10.70 8.59
CA LYS A 99 -5.88 -11.56 9.22
C LYS A 99 -5.83 -12.91 8.47
N LYS A 100 -4.65 -13.30 7.99
CA LYS A 100 -4.46 -14.62 7.38
C LYS A 100 -4.70 -15.67 8.46
N LYS A 101 -5.72 -16.51 8.26
CA LYS A 101 -6.18 -17.51 9.22
C LYS A 101 -5.35 -18.78 9.14
#